data_AF-A0A1G7SJY3-F1
#
_entry.id   AF-A0A1G7SJY3-F1
#
_cell.length_a   1.000
_cell.length_b   1.000
_cell.length_c   1.000
_cell.angle_alpha   90.00
_cell.angle_beta   90.00
_cell.angle_gamma   90.00
#
_symmetry.space_group_name_H-M   'P 1'
#
loop_
_entity.id
_entity.type
_entity.pdbx_description
1 polymer ?
#
loop_
_entity_poly.entity_id
_entity_poly.type
_entity_poly.pdbx_seq_one_letter_code
_entity_poly.pdbx_strand_id
1 'polypeptide(L)'
;MITSSSAQASVVPAPRSDADPELDELQARLRAAEERVANLERALLSNRRIGVAVGILMCSRRLTDEQAITALVAESQRRNRKVRELAETLILTGTLDDPPDPGPRGRR
;
A
#
# COMPACT_ATOMS: atom_id res chain seq x y z
N MET A 1 -11.04 -16.82 72.80
CA MET A 1 -9.92 -15.91 72.49
C MET A 1 -9.49 -16.23 71.06
N ILE A 2 -10.04 -15.58 70.02
CA ILE A 2 -9.64 -14.28 69.42
C ILE A 2 -8.12 -14.29 69.19
N THR A 3 -7.58 -14.41 67.97
CA THR A 3 -7.56 -13.46 66.83
C THR A 3 -7.32 -14.23 65.51
N SER A 4 -8.11 -14.13 64.44
CA SER A 4 -8.18 -13.05 63.44
C SER A 4 -6.82 -12.46 63.05
N SER A 5 -6.34 -12.69 61.83
CA SER A 5 -6.16 -11.60 60.86
C SER A 5 -5.37 -12.08 59.64
N SER A 6 -6.11 -12.15 58.54
CA SER A 6 -5.63 -12.14 57.17
C SER A 6 -4.58 -11.03 56.98
N ALA A 7 -3.34 -11.39 56.67
CA ALA A 7 -2.35 -10.43 56.19
C ALA A 7 -2.50 -10.35 54.67
N GLN A 8 -3.23 -9.31 54.29
CA GLN A 8 -3.59 -8.97 52.93
C GLN A 8 -2.37 -8.84 52.02
N ALA A 9 -2.57 -9.26 50.77
CA ALA A 9 -1.70 -8.99 49.65
C ALA A 9 -1.39 -7.48 49.55
N SER A 10 -0.18 -7.10 49.92
CA SER A 10 0.38 -5.84 49.46
C SER A 10 1.06 -6.09 48.12
N VAL A 11 0.24 -6.22 47.06
CA VAL A 11 0.71 -5.88 45.72
C VAL A 11 0.87 -4.38 45.76
N VAL A 12 2.11 -3.93 45.99
CA VAL A 12 2.50 -2.57 45.66
C VAL A 12 2.14 -2.39 44.18
N PRO A 13 1.20 -1.51 43.80
CA PRO A 13 1.06 -1.17 42.40
C PRO A 13 2.36 -0.48 42.02
N ALA A 14 3.17 -1.13 41.17
CA ALA A 14 4.21 -0.46 40.43
C ALA A 14 3.61 0.81 39.80
N PRO A 15 4.33 1.94 39.74
CA PRO A 15 3.84 3.13 39.08
C PRO A 15 3.71 2.84 37.58
N ARG A 16 2.56 2.28 37.18
CA ARG A 16 2.06 2.35 35.81
C ARG A 16 1.60 3.79 35.62
N SER A 17 2.34 4.67 34.95
CA SER A 17 1.69 5.90 34.45
C SER A 17 2.41 6.74 33.41
N ASP A 18 3.74 6.82 33.33
CA ASP A 18 4.37 7.85 32.46
C ASP A 18 5.23 7.27 31.32
N ALA A 19 5.73 6.03 31.45
CA ALA A 19 6.54 5.38 30.41
C ALA A 19 5.71 4.67 29.32
N ASP A 20 4.49 4.24 29.66
CA ASP A 20 3.56 3.61 28.72
C ASP A 20 3.11 4.57 27.59
N PRO A 21 2.73 5.85 27.86
CA PRO A 21 2.37 6.77 26.79
C PRO A 21 3.56 7.17 25.89
N GLU A 22 4.78 7.30 26.43
CA GLU A 22 5.98 7.59 25.63
C GLU A 22 6.31 6.42 24.69
N LEU A 23 6.21 5.18 25.17
CA LEU A 23 6.40 4.00 24.35
C LEU A 23 5.32 3.87 23.27
N ASP A 24 4.05 4.12 23.60
CA ASP A 24 2.94 4.10 22.63
C ASP A 24 3.12 5.18 21.54
N GLU A 25 3.57 6.38 21.90
CA GLU A 25 3.88 7.45 20.95
C GLU A 25 5.05 7.06 20.03
N LEU A 26 6.13 6.51 20.59
CA LEU A 26 7.26 6.02 19.80
C LEU A 26 6.85 4.90 18.84
N GLN A 27 6.00 3.96 19.29
CA GLN A 27 5.43 2.91 18.44
C GLN A 27 4.53 3.49 17.34
N ALA A 28 3.71 4.50 17.64
CA ALA A 28 2.88 5.18 16.65
C ALA A 28 3.74 5.89 15.59
N ARG A 29 4.81 6.56 16.02
CA ARG A 29 5.77 7.23 15.12
C ARG A 29 6.52 6.23 14.24
N LEU A 30 6.95 5.10 14.80
CA LEU A 30 7.59 4.03 14.05
C LEU A 30 6.64 3.47 12.99
N ARG A 31 5.40 3.12 13.37
CA ARG A 31 4.37 2.65 12.43
C ARG A 31 4.11 3.64 11.30
N ALA A 32 3.94 4.93 11.63
CA ALA A 32 3.74 5.96 10.62
C ALA A 32 4.95 6.11 9.67
N ALA A 33 6.17 5.97 10.19
CA ALA A 33 7.38 5.99 9.37
C ALA A 33 7.46 4.76 8.44
N GLU A 34 7.19 3.56 8.95
CA GLU A 34 7.15 2.31 8.18
C GLU A 34 6.08 2.37 7.08
N GLU A 35 4.87 2.83 7.41
CA GLU A 35 3.80 3.03 6.44
C GLU A 35 4.19 4.03 5.34
N ARG A 36 4.87 5.12 5.71
CA ARG A 36 5.36 6.12 4.75
C ARG A 36 6.41 5.52 3.83
N VAL A 37 7.37 4.76 4.35
CA VAL A 37 8.37 4.06 3.53
C VAL A 37 7.69 3.10 2.58
N ALA A 38 6.78 2.25 3.07
CA ALA A 38 6.05 1.29 2.24
C ALA A 38 5.19 1.97 1.15
N ASN A 39 4.57 3.10 1.45
CA ASN A 39 3.84 3.89 0.47
C ASN A 39 4.77 4.45 -0.62
N LEU A 40 5.93 4.98 -0.24
CA LEU A 40 6.91 5.51 -1.18
C LEU A 40 7.50 4.43 -2.07
N GLU A 41 7.87 3.27 -1.50
CA GLU A 41 8.36 2.12 -2.27
C GLU A 41 7.33 1.64 -3.30
N ARG A 42 6.06 1.53 -2.89
CA ARG A 42 4.97 1.20 -3.81
C ARG A 42 4.80 2.25 -4.91
N ALA A 43 4.90 3.54 -4.58
CA ALA A 43 4.81 4.61 -5.56
C ALA A 43 5.97 4.56 -6.57
N LEU A 44 7.19 4.34 -6.11
CA LEU A 44 8.37 4.20 -6.98
C LEU A 44 8.27 2.98 -7.90
N LEU A 45 7.87 1.83 -7.36
CA LEU A 45 7.68 0.62 -8.15
C LEU A 45 6.58 0.84 -9.21
N SER A 46 5.45 1.43 -8.82
CA SER A 46 4.36 1.77 -9.74
C SER A 46 4.84 2.71 -10.84
N ASN A 47 5.55 3.79 -10.51
CA ASN A 47 6.07 4.74 -11.49
C ASN A 47 7.03 4.08 -12.48
N ARG A 48 7.94 3.21 -12.01
CA ARG A 48 8.83 2.46 -12.89
C ARG A 48 8.05 1.59 -13.86
N ARG A 49 7.03 0.86 -13.39
CA ARG A 49 6.21 0.00 -14.25
C ARG A 49 5.40 0.83 -15.26
N ILE A 50 4.82 1.95 -14.84
CA ILE A 50 4.11 2.86 -15.74
C ILE A 50 5.06 3.38 -16.84
N GLY A 51 6.30 3.76 -16.49
CA GLY A 51 7.30 4.19 -17.47
C GLY A 51 7.65 3.12 -18.50
N VAL A 52 7.79 1.84 -18.08
CA VAL A 52 8.01 0.72 -19.02
C VAL A 52 6.81 0.55 -19.95
N ALA A 53 5.59 0.60 -19.42
CA ALA A 53 4.37 0.49 -20.20
C ALA A 53 4.24 1.63 -21.23
N VAL A 54 4.57 2.86 -20.84
CA VAL A 54 4.65 4.01 -21.74
C VAL A 54 5.66 3.76 -22.86
N GLY A 55 6.85 3.25 -22.55
CA GLY A 55 7.86 2.90 -23.55
C GLY A 55 7.37 1.84 -24.55
N ILE A 56 6.64 0.81 -24.08
CA ILE A 56 6.03 -0.21 -24.95
C ILE A 56 5.00 0.45 -25.88
N LEU A 57 4.15 1.36 -25.39
CA LEU A 57 3.18 2.07 -26.21
C LEU A 57 3.84 2.97 -27.26
N MET A 58 4.92 3.67 -26.89
CA MET A 58 5.69 4.49 -27.81
C MET A 58 6.24 3.63 -28.96
N CYS A 59 6.84 2.48 -28.65
CA CYS A 59 7.40 1.60 -29.67
C CYS A 59 6.33 0.89 -30.52
N SER A 60 5.30 0.34 -29.89
CA SER A 60 4.28 -0.50 -30.56
C SER A 60 3.28 0.33 -31.39
N ARG A 61 2.92 1.53 -30.92
CA ARG A 61 1.91 2.38 -31.56
C ARG A 61 2.48 3.68 -32.14
N ARG A 62 3.81 3.87 -32.11
CA ARG A 62 4.51 5.08 -32.61
C ARG A 62 4.00 6.37 -31.96
N LEU A 63 3.66 6.30 -30.68
CA LEU A 63 3.20 7.45 -29.90
C LEU A 63 4.39 8.22 -29.32
N THR A 64 4.19 9.52 -29.10
CA THR A 64 5.06 10.28 -28.20
C THR A 64 4.85 9.84 -26.75
N ASP A 65 5.73 10.26 -25.85
CA ASP A 65 5.60 10.05 -24.41
C ASP A 65 4.28 10.62 -23.86
N GLU A 66 3.94 11.87 -24.21
CA GLU A 66 2.70 12.52 -23.80
C GLU A 66 1.47 11.78 -24.31
N GLN A 67 1.49 11.33 -25.57
CA GLN A 67 0.40 10.57 -26.18
C GLN A 67 0.24 9.20 -25.52
N ALA A 68 1.34 8.51 -25.21
CA ALA A 68 1.31 7.22 -24.55
C ALA A 68 0.78 7.32 -23.11
N ILE A 69 1.19 8.35 -22.35
CA ILE A 69 0.64 8.63 -21.01
C ILE A 69 -0.86 8.91 -21.11
N THR A 70 -1.26 9.77 -22.04
CA THR A 70 -2.67 10.14 -22.25
C THR A 70 -3.50 8.91 -22.60
N ALA A 71 -3.01 8.04 -23.48
CA ALA A 71 -3.68 6.80 -23.86
C ALA A 71 -3.86 5.86 -22.66
N LEU A 72 -2.83 5.70 -21.82
CA LEU A 72 -2.89 4.85 -20.64
C LEU A 72 -3.88 5.39 -19.58
N VAL A 73 -3.93 6.70 -19.39
CA VAL A 73 -4.89 7.36 -18.48
C VAL A 73 -6.32 7.26 -19.02
N ALA A 74 -6.51 7.50 -20.32
CA ALA A 74 -7.81 7.37 -20.96
C ALA A 74 -8.34 5.93 -20.81
N GLU A 75 -7.51 4.92 -21.02
CA GLU A 75 -7.94 3.53 -20.87
C GLU A 75 -8.20 3.15 -19.41
N SER A 76 -7.42 3.70 -18.46
CA SER A 76 -7.67 3.57 -17.02
C SER A 76 -9.05 4.07 -16.64
N GLN A 77 -9.43 5.24 -17.15
CA GLN A 77 -10.75 5.82 -16.92
C GLN A 77 -11.85 5.00 -17.59
N ARG A 78 -11.66 4.60 -18.85
CA ARG A 78 -12.63 3.79 -19.60
C ARG A 78 -12.91 2.44 -18.95
N ARG A 79 -11.89 1.81 -18.34
CA ARG A 79 -12.01 0.50 -17.67
C ARG A 79 -12.30 0.59 -16.17
N ASN A 80 -12.28 1.78 -15.58
CA ASN A 80 -12.33 1.98 -14.14
C ASN A 80 -11.29 1.10 -13.38
N ARG A 81 -10.07 1.02 -13.93
CA ARG A 81 -8.94 0.26 -13.35
C ARG A 81 -7.80 1.20 -13.02
N LYS A 82 -7.03 0.89 -11.97
CA LYS A 82 -5.86 1.72 -11.62
C LYS A 82 -4.82 1.67 -12.74
N VAL A 83 -4.25 2.81 -13.10
CA VAL A 83 -3.20 2.96 -14.13
C VAL A 83 -2.08 1.92 -13.97
N ARG A 84 -1.63 1.67 -12.73
CA ARG A 84 -0.58 0.69 -12.40
C ARG A 84 -0.93 -0.75 -12.83
N GLU A 85 -2.21 -1.14 -12.73
CA GLU A 85 -2.68 -2.49 -13.06
C GLU A 85 -2.80 -2.65 -14.59
N LEU A 86 -3.18 -1.58 -15.30
CA LEU A 86 -3.12 -1.56 -16.76
C LEU A 86 -1.69 -1.58 -17.27
N ALA A 87 -0.79 -0.81 -16.64
CA ALA A 87 0.63 -0.85 -16.98
C ALA A 87 1.21 -2.27 -16.79
N GLU A 88 0.85 -2.95 -15.69
CA GLU A 88 1.20 -4.36 -15.47
C GLU A 88 0.70 -5.27 -16.57
N THR A 89 -0.59 -5.17 -16.91
CA THR A 89 -1.22 -5.98 -17.97
C THR A 89 -0.52 -5.74 -19.31
N LEU A 90 -0.25 -4.47 -19.63
CA LEU A 90 0.40 -4.08 -20.88
C LEU A 90 1.86 -4.55 -20.94
N ILE A 91 2.60 -4.52 -19.84
CA ILE A 91 3.96 -5.08 -19.78
C ILE A 91 3.94 -6.58 -20.09
N LEU A 92 2.96 -7.30 -19.57
CA LEU A 92 2.86 -8.76 -19.73
C LEU A 92 2.37 -9.16 -21.13
N THR A 93 1.43 -8.41 -21.69
CA THR A 93 0.69 -8.80 -22.92
C THR A 93 1.12 -8.00 -24.16
N GLY A 94 1.86 -6.91 -23.97
CA GLY A 94 2.18 -5.94 -25.02
C GLY A 94 0.99 -5.13 -25.52
N THR A 95 -0.21 -5.34 -24.98
CA THR A 95 -1.46 -4.83 -25.55
C THR A 95 -2.26 -4.03 -24.51
N LEU A 96 -2.64 -2.81 -24.88
CA LEU A 96 -3.50 -1.96 -24.02
C LEU A 96 -4.96 -2.42 -24.02
N ASP A 97 -5.35 -3.09 -25.10
CA ASP A 97 -6.71 -3.52 -25.38
C ASP A 97 -7.04 -4.94 -24.90
N ASP A 98 -6.11 -5.63 -24.23
CA ASP A 98 -6.28 -7.02 -23.80
C ASP A 98 -7.60 -7.17 -23.03
N PRO A 99 -8.50 -8.13 -23.38
CA PRO A 99 -9.76 -8.32 -22.68
C PRO A 99 -9.52 -8.38 -21.16
N PRO A 100 -10.44 -7.81 -20.36
CA PRO A 100 -10.26 -7.81 -18.92
C PRO A 100 -9.98 -9.25 -18.47
N ASP A 101 -8.82 -9.45 -17.83
CA ASP A 101 -8.60 -10.63 -17.01
C ASP A 101 -9.86 -10.76 -16.14
N PRO A 102 -10.60 -11.89 -16.21
CA PRO A 102 -11.82 -12.08 -15.42
C PRO A 102 -11.59 -11.91 -13.91
N GLY A 103 -10.33 -11.75 -13.49
CA GLY A 103 -9.93 -11.45 -12.14
C GLY A 103 -10.13 -12.68 -11.27
N PRO A 104 -9.40 -12.77 -10.14
CA PRO A 104 -9.76 -13.75 -9.14
C PRO A 104 -11.16 -13.41 -8.63
N ARG A 105 -12.12 -14.29 -8.93
CA ARG A 105 -13.49 -14.23 -8.39
C ARG A 105 -13.43 -14.26 -6.86
N GLY A 106 -13.49 -13.08 -6.26
CA GLY A 106 -13.75 -12.87 -4.84
C GLY A 106 -12.56 -13.06 -3.88
N ARG A 107 -12.37 -12.06 -3.02
CA ARG A 107 -12.43 -12.34 -1.58
C ARG A 107 -13.08 -11.17 -0.85
N ARG A 108 -14.20 -11.49 -0.23
CA ARG A 108 -14.88 -10.71 0.81
C ARG A 108 -13.97 -10.57 2.02
#